data_AF-A0A7V4MHI1-F1
#
_entry.id   AF-A0A7V4MHI1-F1
#
_cell.length_a   1.000
_cell.length_b   1.000
_cell.length_c   1.000
_cell.angle_alpha   90.00
_cell.angle_beta   90.00
_cell.angle_gamma   90.00
#
_symmetry.space_group_name_H-M   'P 1'
#
loop_
_entity.id
_entity.type
_entity.pdbx_description
1 polymer ?
#
loop_
_entity_poly.entity_id
_entity_poly.type
_entity_poly.pdbx_seq_one_letter_code
_entity_poly.pdbx_strand_id
1 'polypeptide(L)'
;MRLLTVSLALCCYGLLSACQKGGDQPAAPETPAAAPADTAKAPTAPADTAKAPGEPAAPPAAPAPGPEVAQCQKILDACWKAVQPALPLLQIDPAAAEEPYRKKGEKFLEACKKLTPEQRECLEKAENPIAAIDPCKVNEGKEVNDKLFAPSLQGQIKLFEPEALPEKDAAALQKAMAGVWVNDWKKLKTVTTWTIKPTGEVTQKAKREGKPDPGQDKQFKISFTHKNRMKVQWSETSSQDYMFLLDGKKVFYAGGNLAYGVFPMASPDAFVVSAFGDYVFFEKGKCQVVSDTGWIAEGKCKFEKAKTGKLFMVEYEFPGKLDLTGKPAKMKRSFVVAGKFLVDDFLAEAGKYVRK
;
A
#
# COMPACT_ATOMS: atom_id res chain seq x y z
N MET A 1 44.37 14.54 -15.48
CA MET A 1 43.00 14.72 -14.93
C MET A 1 42.07 13.73 -15.62
N ARG A 2 41.76 12.60 -14.98
CA ARG A 2 40.86 11.57 -15.52
C ARG A 2 39.44 11.84 -15.04
N LEU A 3 38.53 12.11 -15.97
CA LEU A 3 37.09 12.23 -15.75
C LEU A 3 36.51 10.83 -15.51
N LEU A 4 35.96 10.62 -14.31
CA LEU A 4 35.20 9.42 -13.94
C LEU A 4 33.73 9.63 -14.34
N THR A 5 33.33 8.94 -15.39
CA THR A 5 31.94 8.82 -15.84
C THR A 5 31.20 7.87 -14.88
N VAL A 6 30.29 8.39 -14.07
CA VAL A 6 29.42 7.57 -13.20
C VAL A 6 28.21 7.13 -14.03
N SER A 7 28.16 5.85 -14.38
CA SER A 7 27.00 5.20 -14.98
C SER A 7 25.86 5.12 -13.98
N LEU A 8 24.76 5.84 -14.25
CA LEU A 8 23.47 5.65 -13.60
C LEU A 8 22.83 4.38 -14.17
N ALA A 9 22.75 3.31 -13.37
CA ALA A 9 21.99 2.12 -13.73
C ALA A 9 20.49 2.44 -13.63
N LEU A 10 19.81 2.37 -14.79
CA LEU A 10 18.36 2.28 -14.87
C LEU A 10 17.91 0.92 -14.30
N CYS A 11 17.20 0.93 -13.18
CA CYS A 11 16.29 -0.16 -12.81
C CYS A 11 14.86 0.34 -12.94
N CYS A 12 14.30 0.19 -14.15
CA CYS A 12 12.87 0.10 -14.39
C CYS A 12 12.62 -1.19 -15.18
N TYR A 13 11.40 -1.72 -15.06
CA TYR A 13 10.76 -2.80 -15.83
C TYR A 13 10.61 -4.14 -15.12
N GLY A 14 9.43 -4.33 -14.54
CA GLY A 14 8.90 -5.66 -14.23
C GLY A 14 7.69 -5.62 -13.31
N LEU A 15 6.58 -4.97 -13.72
CA LEU A 15 5.21 -5.24 -13.19
C LEU A 15 4.07 -4.51 -13.94
N LEU A 16 4.31 -4.02 -15.17
CA LEU A 16 3.27 -3.44 -16.03
C LEU A 16 3.19 -4.22 -17.33
N SER A 17 2.53 -5.39 -17.29
CA SER A 17 1.86 -6.05 -18.42
C SER A 17 1.31 -7.43 -18.03
N ALA A 18 0.10 -7.45 -17.47
CA ALA A 18 -0.82 -8.59 -17.57
C ALA A 18 -2.15 -8.18 -16.91
N CYS A 19 -3.09 -7.69 -17.72
CA CYS A 19 -4.55 -7.84 -17.56
C CYS A 19 -5.25 -6.97 -18.61
N GLN A 20 -5.17 -7.39 -19.87
CA GLN A 20 -6.17 -7.05 -20.87
C GLN A 20 -6.31 -8.24 -21.81
N LYS A 21 -7.38 -9.00 -21.61
CA LYS A 21 -8.14 -9.79 -22.60
C LYS A 21 -9.30 -10.48 -21.87
N GLY A 22 -10.40 -9.75 -21.69
CA GLY A 22 -11.70 -10.35 -21.42
C GLY A 22 -12.44 -10.41 -22.75
N GLY A 23 -12.27 -11.51 -23.48
CA GLY A 23 -13.13 -11.87 -24.59
C GLY A 23 -14.43 -12.47 -24.07
N ASP A 24 -15.48 -12.36 -24.87
CA ASP A 24 -16.81 -12.90 -24.66
C ASP A 24 -16.78 -14.33 -24.11
N GLN A 25 -17.53 -14.57 -23.03
CA GLN A 25 -17.95 -15.91 -22.64
C GLN A 25 -19.44 -15.87 -22.27
N PRO A 26 -20.26 -16.80 -22.81
CA PRO A 26 -21.71 -16.70 -22.79
C PRO A 26 -22.32 -16.98 -21.40
N ALA A 27 -23.52 -16.46 -21.23
CA ALA A 27 -24.37 -16.65 -20.05
C ALA A 27 -24.47 -18.13 -19.64
N ALA A 28 -24.21 -18.41 -18.36
CA ALA A 28 -24.47 -19.70 -17.73
C ALA A 28 -25.89 -19.71 -17.11
N PRO A 29 -26.57 -20.87 -17.11
CA PRO A 29 -28.02 -20.96 -16.93
C PRO A 29 -28.47 -20.86 -15.47
N GLU A 30 -29.70 -20.40 -15.31
CA GLU A 30 -30.48 -20.36 -14.08
C GLU A 30 -30.63 -21.76 -13.48
N THR A 31 -30.41 -21.89 -12.17
CA THR A 31 -30.72 -23.13 -11.42
C THR A 31 -32.07 -22.96 -10.71
N PRO A 32 -32.96 -23.97 -10.73
CA PRO A 32 -34.36 -23.80 -10.35
C PRO A 32 -34.60 -23.88 -8.84
N ALA A 33 -35.70 -23.24 -8.43
CA ALA A 33 -36.27 -23.26 -7.09
C ALA A 33 -36.71 -24.66 -6.65
N ALA A 34 -36.45 -25.01 -5.38
CA ALA A 34 -36.97 -26.21 -4.74
C ALA A 34 -38.33 -25.93 -4.07
N ALA A 35 -39.32 -26.75 -4.42
CA ALA A 35 -40.66 -26.78 -3.85
C ALA A 35 -40.74 -27.70 -2.60
N PRO A 36 -41.82 -27.64 -1.81
CA PRO A 36 -41.83 -28.08 -0.41
C PRO A 36 -42.17 -29.57 -0.26
N ALA A 37 -41.67 -30.18 0.83
CA ALA A 37 -42.00 -31.56 1.19
C ALA A 37 -43.18 -31.62 2.16
N ASP A 38 -44.06 -32.56 1.85
CA ASP A 38 -45.38 -32.78 2.39
C ASP A 38 -45.38 -33.62 3.68
N THR A 39 -46.47 -33.45 4.41
CA THR A 39 -46.87 -34.10 5.66
C THR A 39 -47.10 -35.61 5.53
N ALA A 40 -46.65 -36.39 6.52
CA ALA A 40 -47.23 -37.70 6.84
C ALA A 40 -47.21 -37.95 8.35
N LYS A 41 -48.30 -38.55 8.85
CA LYS A 41 -48.74 -38.61 10.24
C LYS A 41 -48.78 -40.08 10.73
N ALA A 42 -48.42 -40.26 12.01
CA ALA A 42 -48.78 -41.34 12.97
C ALA A 42 -48.07 -42.73 12.84
N PRO A 43 -47.98 -43.55 13.92
CA PRO A 43 -48.68 -43.47 15.22
C PRO A 43 -47.82 -43.55 16.50
N THR A 44 -48.48 -43.18 17.59
CA THR A 44 -48.08 -43.18 19.00
C THR A 44 -47.95 -44.60 19.59
N ALA A 45 -46.92 -44.84 20.40
CA ALA A 45 -46.79 -45.97 21.33
C ALA A 45 -45.99 -45.53 22.58
N PRO A 46 -46.10 -46.23 23.72
CA PRO A 46 -46.22 -45.61 25.05
C PRO A 46 -44.89 -45.27 25.73
N ALA A 47 -45.03 -44.39 26.73
CA ALA A 47 -44.00 -43.81 27.56
C ALA A 47 -43.02 -44.83 28.17
N ASP A 48 -41.73 -44.57 27.95
CA ASP A 48 -40.64 -45.11 28.75
C ASP A 48 -39.80 -43.95 29.30
N THR A 49 -39.45 -44.09 30.58
CA THR A 49 -38.91 -43.03 31.42
C THR A 49 -37.45 -42.75 31.05
N ALA A 50 -37.21 -41.85 30.08
CA ALA A 50 -35.87 -41.47 29.66
C ALA A 50 -35.29 -40.36 30.55
N LYS A 51 -34.26 -40.74 31.29
CA LYS A 51 -33.31 -39.94 32.06
C LYS A 51 -32.90 -38.65 31.32
N ALA A 52 -32.89 -37.52 32.03
CA ALA A 52 -32.49 -36.21 31.51
C ALA A 52 -31.19 -36.28 30.70
N PRO A 53 -31.10 -35.59 29.54
CA PRO A 53 -29.90 -35.60 28.71
C PRO A 53 -28.77 -34.95 29.51
N GLY A 54 -27.72 -35.74 29.76
CA GLY A 54 -26.49 -35.27 30.36
C GLY A 54 -25.94 -34.11 29.53
N GLU A 55 -25.46 -33.10 30.25
CA GLU A 55 -24.69 -31.98 29.72
C GLU A 55 -23.65 -32.49 28.72
N PRO A 56 -23.61 -31.96 27.47
CA PRO A 56 -22.63 -32.41 26.49
C PRO A 56 -21.23 -32.25 27.09
N ALA A 57 -20.50 -33.35 27.17
CA ALA A 57 -19.12 -33.34 27.59
C ALA A 57 -18.36 -32.28 26.77
N ALA A 58 -17.65 -31.40 27.46
CA ALA A 58 -16.79 -30.41 26.81
C ALA A 58 -15.92 -31.11 25.76
N PRO A 59 -15.83 -30.58 24.53
CA PRO A 59 -15.00 -31.19 23.50
C PRO A 59 -13.59 -31.39 24.04
N PRO A 60 -12.95 -32.55 23.76
CA PRO A 60 -11.60 -32.82 24.24
C PRO A 60 -10.68 -31.67 23.85
N ALA A 61 -9.90 -31.19 24.82
CA ALA A 61 -8.93 -30.13 24.59
C ALA A 61 -8.06 -30.49 23.38
N ALA A 62 -7.94 -29.55 22.43
CA ALA A 62 -7.13 -29.76 21.24
C ALA A 62 -5.71 -30.20 21.65
N PRO A 63 -5.11 -31.17 20.94
CA PRO A 63 -3.76 -31.64 21.26
C PRO A 63 -2.79 -30.47 21.30
N ALA A 64 -1.90 -30.47 22.28
CA ALA A 64 -0.92 -29.42 22.44
C ALA A 64 -0.08 -29.26 21.16
N PRO A 65 0.19 -28.03 20.71
CA PRO A 65 0.98 -27.80 19.51
C PRO A 65 2.37 -28.43 19.65
N GLY A 66 2.90 -29.00 18.55
CA GLY A 66 4.25 -29.56 18.50
C GLY A 66 5.33 -28.52 18.84
N PRO A 67 6.56 -28.96 19.19
CA PRO A 67 7.63 -28.07 19.65
C PRO A 67 7.99 -26.99 18.62
N GLU A 68 7.95 -27.28 17.30
CA GLU A 68 8.20 -26.27 16.27
C GLU A 68 7.12 -25.19 16.22
N VAL A 69 5.85 -25.56 16.47
CA VAL A 69 4.72 -24.61 16.47
C VAL A 69 4.82 -23.67 17.67
N ALA A 70 5.17 -24.20 18.84
CA ALA A 70 5.41 -23.41 20.04
C ALA A 70 6.59 -22.44 19.85
N GLN A 71 7.67 -22.89 19.21
CA GLN A 71 8.81 -22.03 18.89
C GLN A 71 8.43 -20.91 17.93
N CYS A 72 7.71 -21.22 16.85
CA CYS A 72 7.24 -20.21 15.90
C CYS A 72 6.28 -19.19 16.53
N GLN A 73 5.44 -19.62 17.47
CA GLN A 73 4.58 -18.72 18.22
C GLN A 73 5.39 -17.74 19.07
N LYS A 74 6.42 -18.23 19.79
CA LYS A 74 7.34 -17.35 20.54
C LYS A 74 8.03 -16.32 19.65
N ILE A 75 8.48 -16.73 18.46
CA ILE A 75 9.09 -15.82 17.49
C ILE A 75 8.06 -14.77 17.05
N LEU A 76 6.81 -15.15 16.77
CA LEU A 76 5.76 -14.21 16.41
C LEU A 76 5.42 -13.24 17.56
N ASP A 77 5.41 -13.72 18.81
CA ASP A 77 5.25 -12.88 20.01
C ASP A 77 6.39 -11.86 20.15
N ALA A 78 7.63 -12.30 19.92
CA ALA A 78 8.80 -11.43 19.91
C ALA A 78 8.74 -10.39 18.77
N CYS A 79 8.26 -10.77 17.58
CA CYS A 79 7.96 -9.81 16.50
C CYS A 79 6.91 -8.78 16.96
N TRP A 80 5.80 -9.22 17.57
CA TRP A 80 4.75 -8.31 18.06
C TRP A 80 5.29 -7.32 19.10
N LYS A 81 6.14 -7.79 20.01
CA LYS A 81 6.83 -6.93 20.98
C LYS A 81 7.75 -5.93 20.30
N ALA A 82 8.50 -6.36 19.29
CA ALA A 82 9.43 -5.50 18.55
C ALA A 82 8.72 -4.39 17.76
N VAL A 83 7.48 -4.60 17.31
CA VAL A 83 6.71 -3.55 16.59
C VAL A 83 6.03 -2.54 17.50
N GLN A 84 5.87 -2.81 18.80
CA GLN A 84 5.17 -1.91 19.74
C GLN A 84 5.63 -0.45 19.69
N PRO A 85 6.95 -0.14 19.64
CA PRO A 85 7.43 1.24 19.60
C PRO A 85 7.01 1.99 18.32
N ALA A 86 6.73 1.28 17.23
CA ALA A 86 6.32 1.87 15.96
C ALA A 86 4.83 2.22 15.90
N LEU A 87 3.98 1.53 16.67
CA LEU A 87 2.53 1.73 16.65
C LEU A 87 2.10 3.19 16.90
N PRO A 88 2.58 3.89 17.95
CA PRO A 88 2.19 5.28 18.17
C PRO A 88 2.66 6.22 17.06
N LEU A 89 3.85 5.97 16.48
CA LEU A 89 4.35 6.75 15.34
C LEU A 89 3.43 6.58 14.12
N LEU A 90 2.96 5.36 13.88
CA LEU A 90 2.05 5.02 12.79
C LEU A 90 0.58 5.38 13.08
N GLN A 91 0.28 5.99 14.24
CA GLN A 91 -1.08 6.28 14.72
C GLN A 91 -1.97 5.03 14.78
N ILE A 92 -1.39 3.90 15.18
CA ILE A 92 -2.07 2.64 15.39
C ILE A 92 -2.32 2.46 16.89
N ASP A 93 -3.57 2.18 17.27
CA ASP A 93 -3.91 1.74 18.62
C ASP A 93 -3.39 0.30 18.84
N PRO A 94 -2.47 0.07 19.81
CA PRO A 94 -1.95 -1.26 20.09
C PRO A 94 -3.01 -2.31 20.40
N ALA A 95 -4.06 -1.93 21.15
CA ALA A 95 -5.10 -2.86 21.55
C ALA A 95 -5.94 -3.31 20.34
N ALA A 96 -6.25 -2.39 19.43
CA ALA A 96 -6.97 -2.69 18.20
C ALA A 96 -6.11 -3.40 17.14
N ALA A 97 -4.79 -3.36 17.27
CA ALA A 97 -3.87 -3.88 16.26
C ALA A 97 -3.38 -5.31 16.52
N GLU A 98 -3.44 -5.80 17.76
CA GLU A 98 -2.94 -7.13 18.11
C GLU A 98 -3.69 -8.23 17.35
N GLU A 99 -5.01 -8.29 17.45
CA GLU A 99 -5.79 -9.37 16.80
C GLU A 99 -5.57 -9.41 15.27
N PRO A 100 -5.67 -8.31 14.51
CA PRO A 100 -5.40 -8.36 13.08
C PRO A 100 -3.93 -8.69 12.76
N TYR A 101 -2.97 -8.28 13.60
CA TYR A 101 -1.57 -8.66 13.44
C TYR A 101 -1.38 -10.17 13.61
N ARG A 102 -1.97 -10.75 14.67
CA ARG A 102 -1.95 -12.20 14.95
C ARG A 102 -2.58 -13.00 13.81
N LYS A 103 -3.73 -12.55 13.31
CA LYS A 103 -4.42 -13.18 12.17
C LYS A 103 -3.57 -13.16 10.90
N LYS A 104 -2.93 -12.02 10.58
CA LYS A 104 -1.96 -11.97 9.47
C LYS A 104 -0.72 -12.84 9.73
N GLY A 105 -0.39 -13.05 11.01
CA GLY A 105 0.66 -13.93 11.49
C GLY A 105 0.47 -15.41 11.18
N GLU A 106 -0.73 -15.88 10.79
CA GLU A 106 -0.93 -17.28 10.39
C GLU A 106 -0.01 -17.70 9.23
N LYS A 107 0.15 -16.84 8.21
CA LYS A 107 1.07 -17.10 7.10
C LYS A 107 2.53 -17.12 7.56
N PHE A 108 2.88 -16.29 8.54
CA PHE A 108 4.20 -16.30 9.16
C PHE A 108 4.45 -17.62 9.88
N LEU A 109 3.48 -18.12 10.65
CA LEU A 109 3.57 -19.38 11.37
C LEU A 109 3.75 -20.56 10.41
N GLU A 110 2.98 -20.61 9.31
CA GLU A 110 3.12 -21.66 8.30
C GLU A 110 4.49 -21.66 7.61
N ALA A 111 5.03 -20.48 7.28
CA ALA A 111 6.38 -20.37 6.73
C ALA A 111 7.47 -20.69 7.76
N CYS A 112 7.27 -20.32 9.03
CA CYS A 112 8.21 -20.57 10.13
C CYS A 112 8.38 -22.09 10.43
N LYS A 113 7.30 -22.87 10.32
CA LYS A 113 7.36 -24.34 10.51
C LYS A 113 8.29 -25.02 9.50
N LYS A 114 8.41 -24.46 8.28
CA LYS A 114 9.26 -24.98 7.21
C LYS A 114 10.76 -24.64 7.38
N LEU A 115 11.13 -23.87 8.40
CA LEU A 115 12.52 -23.50 8.64
C LEU A 115 13.33 -24.67 9.20
N THR A 116 14.66 -24.59 9.11
CA THR A 116 15.51 -25.52 9.85
C THR A 116 15.53 -25.16 11.35
N PRO A 117 15.87 -26.09 12.25
CA PRO A 117 16.04 -25.78 13.67
C PRO A 117 17.00 -24.62 13.92
N GLU A 118 18.11 -24.55 13.19
CA GLU A 118 19.13 -23.50 13.34
C GLU A 118 18.59 -22.12 12.94
N GLN A 119 17.79 -22.07 11.87
CA GLN A 119 17.13 -20.83 11.43
C GLN A 119 16.12 -20.33 12.46
N ARG A 120 15.30 -21.22 13.02
CA ARG A 120 14.35 -20.84 14.09
C ARG A 120 15.06 -20.38 15.35
N GLU A 121 16.12 -21.10 15.76
CA GLU A 121 16.92 -20.73 16.92
C GLU A 121 17.60 -19.36 16.73
N CYS A 122 18.09 -19.07 15.52
CA CYS A 122 18.65 -17.76 15.19
C CYS A 122 17.60 -16.64 15.33
N LEU A 123 16.38 -16.84 14.81
CA LEU A 123 15.29 -15.87 14.93
C LEU A 123 14.82 -15.70 16.39
N GLU A 124 14.72 -16.78 17.15
CA GLU A 124 14.26 -16.75 18.56
C GLU A 124 15.25 -16.00 19.46
N LYS A 125 16.55 -16.10 19.20
CA LYS A 125 17.60 -15.39 19.95
C LYS A 125 17.75 -13.92 19.55
N ALA A 126 17.18 -13.52 18.42
CA ALA A 126 17.30 -12.14 17.95
C ALA A 126 16.45 -11.20 18.81
N GLU A 127 17.02 -10.04 19.17
CA GLU A 127 16.28 -8.98 19.87
C GLU A 127 15.07 -8.49 19.03
N ASN A 128 15.25 -8.46 17.72
CA ASN A 128 14.20 -8.16 16.75
C ASN A 128 14.18 -9.24 15.66
N PRO A 129 13.27 -10.23 15.74
CA PRO A 129 13.23 -11.32 14.76
C PRO A 129 12.87 -10.83 13.35
N ILE A 130 12.19 -9.69 13.20
CA ILE A 130 11.89 -9.08 11.88
C ILE A 130 13.18 -8.64 11.19
N ALA A 131 14.07 -7.98 11.93
CA ALA A 131 15.36 -7.54 11.43
C ALA A 131 16.32 -8.72 11.15
N ALA A 132 16.11 -9.85 11.83
CA ALA A 132 16.97 -11.02 11.75
C ALA A 132 16.63 -11.98 10.60
N ILE A 133 15.52 -11.78 9.86
CA ILE A 133 15.11 -12.67 8.75
C ILE A 133 16.24 -12.90 7.74
N ASP A 134 16.84 -11.80 7.26
CA ASP A 134 17.91 -11.84 6.27
C ASP A 134 19.26 -12.29 6.89
N PRO A 135 19.74 -11.75 8.03
CA PRO A 135 20.94 -12.23 8.71
C PRO A 135 20.91 -13.72 9.09
N CYS A 136 19.75 -14.25 9.48
CA CYS A 136 19.54 -15.67 9.78
C CYS A 136 19.34 -16.52 8.51
N LYS A 137 19.47 -15.93 7.31
CA LYS A 137 19.39 -16.61 6.01
C LYS A 137 18.10 -17.40 5.82
N VAL A 138 17.02 -16.92 6.42
CA VAL A 138 15.72 -17.61 6.45
C VAL A 138 15.11 -17.75 5.07
N ASN A 139 15.43 -16.80 4.18
CA ASN A 139 14.90 -16.68 2.83
C ASN A 139 15.91 -17.06 1.73
N GLU A 140 17.12 -17.53 2.10
CA GLU A 140 18.16 -17.92 1.14
C GLU A 140 17.67 -19.10 0.28
N GLY A 141 17.73 -18.95 -1.05
CA GLY A 141 17.31 -19.98 -2.01
C GLY A 141 15.80 -20.24 -2.10
N LYS A 142 14.95 -19.42 -1.46
CA LYS A 142 13.48 -19.61 -1.48
C LYS A 142 12.78 -18.78 -2.55
N GLU A 143 11.79 -19.39 -3.18
CA GLU A 143 10.81 -18.72 -4.04
C GLU A 143 9.98 -17.71 -3.23
N VAL A 144 9.46 -16.67 -3.90
CA VAL A 144 8.74 -15.56 -3.23
C VAL A 144 7.59 -16.05 -2.34
N ASN A 145 6.87 -17.10 -2.76
CA ASN A 145 5.73 -17.64 -2.02
C ASN A 145 6.12 -18.47 -0.78
N ASP A 146 7.38 -18.89 -0.67
CA ASP A 146 7.90 -19.67 0.45
C ASP A 146 8.77 -18.84 1.42
N LYS A 147 8.94 -17.55 1.13
CA LYS A 147 9.67 -16.63 2.00
C LYS A 147 8.88 -16.34 3.27
N LEU A 148 9.60 -16.25 4.38
CA LEU A 148 9.11 -15.71 5.63
C LEU A 148 9.06 -14.18 5.52
N PHE A 149 7.88 -13.60 5.73
CA PHE A 149 7.68 -12.15 5.83
C PHE A 149 7.05 -11.81 7.17
N ALA A 150 7.51 -10.74 7.80
CA ALA A 150 6.83 -10.19 8.97
C ALA A 150 5.39 -9.75 8.62
N PRO A 151 4.42 -9.91 9.54
CA PRO A 151 3.08 -9.41 9.31
C PRO A 151 3.08 -7.89 9.07
N SER A 152 2.51 -7.44 7.95
CA SER A 152 2.42 -6.02 7.62
C SER A 152 1.27 -5.34 8.37
N LEU A 153 1.55 -4.16 8.93
CA LEU A 153 0.61 -3.24 9.56
C LEU A 153 -0.06 -2.30 8.54
N GLN A 154 0.27 -2.37 7.24
CA GLN A 154 -0.15 -1.39 6.24
C GLN A 154 -1.66 -1.06 6.26
N GLY A 155 -2.51 -2.08 6.40
CA GLY A 155 -3.97 -1.91 6.45
C GLY A 155 -4.53 -1.27 7.73
N GLN A 156 -3.68 -1.02 8.73
CA GLN A 156 -4.05 -0.35 10.00
C GLN A 156 -3.52 1.08 10.07
N ILE A 157 -2.63 1.48 9.14
CA ILE A 157 -1.97 2.79 9.16
C ILE A 157 -2.91 3.86 8.57
N LYS A 158 -3.22 4.88 9.37
CA LYS A 158 -4.18 5.95 9.01
C LYS A 158 -3.55 7.32 8.78
N LEU A 159 -2.22 7.41 8.78
CA LEU A 159 -1.44 8.67 8.69
C LEU A 159 -1.87 9.63 7.57
N PHE A 160 -2.41 9.08 6.48
CA PHE A 160 -2.78 9.85 5.28
C PHE A 160 -4.21 9.56 4.82
N GLU A 161 -5.08 9.09 5.72
CA GLU A 161 -6.51 9.03 5.44
C GLU A 161 -7.01 10.47 5.24
N PRO A 162 -7.51 10.80 4.03
CA PRO A 162 -7.89 12.15 3.72
C PRO A 162 -9.22 12.49 4.39
N GLU A 163 -9.30 13.68 4.99
CA GLU A 163 -10.55 14.18 5.55
C GLU A 163 -11.62 14.34 4.46
N ALA A 164 -12.88 14.13 4.83
CA ALA A 164 -14.02 14.41 3.95
C ALA A 164 -14.00 15.88 3.49
N LEU A 165 -14.35 16.10 2.23
CA LEU A 165 -14.46 17.44 1.64
C LEU A 165 -15.94 17.86 1.70
N PRO A 166 -16.28 19.00 2.33
CA PRO A 166 -17.65 19.50 2.35
C PRO A 166 -18.21 19.65 0.93
N GLU A 167 -19.49 19.33 0.71
CA GLU A 167 -20.10 19.32 -0.64
C GLU A 167 -19.92 20.66 -1.38
N LYS A 168 -20.02 21.78 -0.66
CA LYS A 168 -19.80 23.11 -1.20
C LYS A 168 -18.37 23.28 -1.74
N ASP A 169 -17.38 22.80 -1.01
CA ASP A 169 -15.97 22.88 -1.38
C ASP A 169 -15.65 21.91 -2.53
N ALA A 170 -16.24 20.71 -2.50
CA ALA A 170 -16.18 19.75 -3.59
C ALA A 170 -16.74 20.33 -4.90
N ALA A 171 -17.91 20.96 -4.85
CA ALA A 171 -18.52 21.60 -6.02
C ALA A 171 -17.70 22.79 -6.52
N ALA A 172 -17.14 23.60 -5.62
CA ALA A 172 -16.25 24.70 -5.98
C ALA A 172 -14.97 24.21 -6.65
N LEU A 173 -14.34 23.16 -6.09
CA LEU A 173 -13.17 22.51 -6.66
C LEU A 173 -13.47 21.90 -8.03
N GLN A 174 -14.60 21.21 -8.17
CA GLN A 174 -15.05 20.64 -9.43
C GLN A 174 -15.17 21.69 -10.54
N LYS A 175 -15.76 22.85 -10.22
CA LYS A 175 -15.86 23.98 -11.16
C LYS A 175 -14.49 24.58 -11.47
N ALA A 176 -13.63 24.73 -10.47
CA ALA A 176 -12.28 25.29 -10.65
C ALA A 176 -11.41 24.45 -11.59
N MET A 177 -11.66 23.15 -11.67
CA MET A 177 -10.98 22.21 -12.55
C MET A 177 -11.41 22.30 -14.02
N ALA A 178 -12.50 23.00 -14.36
CA ALA A 178 -12.93 23.11 -15.75
C ALA A 178 -11.87 23.80 -16.62
N GLY A 179 -11.57 23.25 -17.78
CA GLY A 179 -10.59 23.78 -18.73
C GLY A 179 -9.72 22.72 -19.37
N VAL A 180 -8.66 23.18 -20.04
CA VAL A 180 -7.69 22.33 -20.73
C VAL A 180 -6.41 22.25 -19.92
N TRP A 181 -5.97 21.02 -19.65
CA TRP A 181 -4.84 20.73 -18.79
C TRP A 181 -3.88 19.79 -19.49
N VAL A 182 -2.59 20.06 -19.41
CA VAL A 182 -1.56 19.32 -20.16
C VAL A 182 -0.50 18.78 -19.22
N ASN A 183 -0.30 17.48 -19.29
CA ASN A 183 0.85 16.78 -18.75
C ASN A 183 1.84 16.49 -19.89
N ASP A 184 3.03 17.08 -19.83
CA ASP A 184 4.13 16.83 -20.76
C ASP A 184 5.21 15.99 -20.06
N TRP A 185 5.10 14.68 -20.20
CA TRP A 185 6.05 13.75 -19.58
C TRP A 185 7.23 13.48 -20.52
N LYS A 186 8.21 14.37 -20.43
CA LYS A 186 9.41 14.36 -21.30
C LYS A 186 10.17 13.05 -21.29
N LYS A 187 10.26 12.37 -20.14
CA LYS A 187 10.98 11.09 -20.00
C LYS A 187 10.41 9.99 -20.90
N LEU A 188 9.08 9.95 -21.07
CA LEU A 188 8.43 9.00 -21.99
C LEU A 188 8.07 9.60 -23.35
N LYS A 189 8.37 10.87 -23.56
CA LYS A 189 7.96 11.66 -24.74
C LYS A 189 6.46 11.56 -24.98
N THR A 190 5.68 11.64 -23.91
CA THR A 190 4.21 11.53 -23.95
C THR A 190 3.59 12.83 -23.48
N VAL A 191 2.69 13.39 -24.28
CA VAL A 191 1.85 14.53 -23.92
C VAL A 191 0.42 14.05 -23.72
N THR A 192 -0.09 14.22 -22.52
CA THR A 192 -1.48 13.93 -22.16
C THR A 192 -2.23 15.24 -21.98
N THR A 193 -3.36 15.42 -22.66
CA THR A 193 -4.26 16.57 -22.51
C THR A 193 -5.58 16.10 -21.93
N TRP A 194 -6.03 16.75 -20.86
CA TRP A 194 -7.36 16.59 -20.28
C TRP A 194 -8.18 17.84 -20.57
N THR A 195 -9.33 17.67 -21.21
CA THR A 195 -10.36 18.69 -21.31
C THR A 195 -11.45 18.35 -20.30
N ILE A 196 -11.56 19.17 -19.25
CA ILE A 196 -12.47 18.94 -18.12
C ILE A 196 -13.64 19.91 -18.24
N LYS A 197 -14.88 19.40 -18.23
CA LYS A 197 -16.09 20.22 -18.17
C LYS A 197 -16.43 20.59 -16.71
N PRO A 198 -17.27 21.62 -16.47
CA PRO A 198 -17.73 21.97 -15.13
C PRO A 198 -18.46 20.83 -14.40
N THR A 199 -19.02 19.85 -15.13
CA THR A 199 -19.67 18.65 -14.58
C THR A 199 -18.70 17.57 -14.11
N GLY A 200 -17.41 17.74 -14.39
CA GLY A 200 -16.37 16.74 -14.14
C GLY A 200 -16.21 15.68 -15.23
N GLU A 201 -16.95 15.78 -16.34
CA GLU A 201 -16.64 14.99 -17.53
C GLU A 201 -15.28 15.38 -18.10
N VAL A 202 -14.46 14.38 -18.40
CA VAL A 202 -13.11 14.54 -18.93
C VAL A 202 -12.99 13.83 -20.27
N THR A 203 -12.43 14.53 -21.24
CA THR A 203 -11.88 13.94 -22.46
C THR A 203 -10.36 13.96 -22.38
N GLN A 204 -9.74 12.79 -22.37
CA GLN A 204 -8.30 12.62 -22.35
C GLN A 204 -7.78 12.25 -23.74
N LYS A 205 -6.80 13.02 -24.22
CA LYS A 205 -6.01 12.73 -25.42
C LYS A 205 -4.57 12.46 -25.01
N ALA A 206 -3.94 11.42 -25.53
CA ALA A 206 -2.53 11.12 -25.25
C ALA A 206 -1.78 10.93 -26.56
N LYS A 207 -0.72 11.71 -26.76
CA LYS A 207 0.16 11.61 -27.92
C LYS A 207 1.55 11.22 -27.45
N ARG A 208 2.14 10.19 -28.06
CA ARG A 208 3.51 9.77 -27.79
C ARG A 208 4.38 9.99 -29.03
N GLU A 209 5.49 10.68 -28.86
CA GLU A 209 6.42 10.96 -29.95
C GLU A 209 6.92 9.65 -30.59
N GLY A 210 6.93 9.59 -31.94
CA GLY A 210 7.39 8.43 -32.69
C GLY A 210 6.46 7.21 -32.65
N LYS A 211 5.26 7.32 -32.05
CA LYS A 211 4.22 6.28 -32.14
C LYS A 211 3.00 6.79 -32.90
N PRO A 212 2.30 5.92 -33.65
CA PRO A 212 0.98 6.25 -34.15
C PRO A 212 0.08 6.69 -33.00
N ASP A 213 -0.79 7.66 -33.28
CA ASP A 213 -1.83 8.05 -32.34
C ASP A 213 -2.61 6.78 -31.95
N PRO A 214 -2.74 6.45 -30.64
CA PRO A 214 -3.54 5.30 -30.23
C PRO A 214 -5.02 5.41 -30.67
N GLY A 215 -5.45 6.56 -31.19
CA GLY A 215 -6.65 6.69 -32.02
C GLY A 215 -7.96 6.72 -31.25
N GLN A 216 -7.93 6.62 -29.92
CA GLN A 216 -9.12 6.70 -29.09
C GLN A 216 -8.92 7.69 -27.93
N ASP A 217 -9.71 8.75 -27.98
CA ASP A 217 -9.94 9.63 -26.84
C ASP A 217 -10.56 8.79 -25.71
N LYS A 218 -9.99 8.91 -24.50
CA LYS A 218 -10.59 8.30 -23.32
C LYS A 218 -11.58 9.26 -22.71
N GLN A 219 -12.75 8.76 -22.35
CA GLN A 219 -13.76 9.53 -21.63
C GLN A 219 -13.94 8.95 -20.23
N PHE A 220 -14.03 9.81 -19.23
CA PHE A 220 -14.29 9.44 -17.85
C PHE A 220 -14.86 10.63 -17.08
N LYS A 221 -15.37 10.39 -15.87
CA LYS A 221 -15.82 11.44 -14.96
C LYS A 221 -14.88 11.53 -13.77
N ILE A 222 -14.65 12.76 -13.31
CA ILE A 222 -13.97 13.01 -12.04
C ILE A 222 -14.94 13.59 -11.01
N SER A 223 -14.70 13.28 -9.74
CA SER A 223 -15.39 13.90 -8.61
C SER A 223 -14.49 13.99 -7.38
N PHE A 224 -14.86 14.84 -6.43
CA PHE A 224 -14.10 15.10 -5.21
C PHE A 224 -14.98 14.84 -4.00
N THR A 225 -14.58 13.90 -3.14
CA THR A 225 -15.31 13.57 -1.89
C THR A 225 -14.43 13.74 -0.66
N HIS A 226 -13.11 13.72 -0.82
CA HIS A 226 -12.14 13.88 0.25
C HIS A 226 -11.05 14.86 -0.18
N LYS A 227 -10.41 15.52 0.79
CA LYS A 227 -9.26 16.39 0.54
C LYS A 227 -8.16 15.59 -0.16
N ASN A 228 -7.52 16.18 -1.16
CA ASN A 228 -6.39 15.58 -1.88
C ASN A 228 -6.68 14.19 -2.52
N ARG A 229 -7.96 13.91 -2.80
CA ARG A 229 -8.40 12.74 -3.57
C ARG A 229 -9.32 13.15 -4.68
N MET A 230 -9.16 12.49 -5.82
CA MET A 230 -10.04 12.63 -6.97
C MET A 230 -10.52 11.24 -7.35
N LYS A 231 -11.82 11.01 -7.30
CA LYS A 231 -12.38 9.77 -7.83
C LYS A 231 -12.42 9.87 -9.35
N VAL A 232 -11.86 8.89 -10.03
CA VAL A 232 -11.92 8.74 -11.50
C VAL A 232 -12.85 7.59 -11.81
N GLN A 233 -13.87 7.84 -12.62
CA GLN A 233 -14.89 6.88 -12.99
C GLN A 233 -14.89 6.68 -14.51
N TRP A 234 -14.50 5.48 -14.96
CA TRP A 234 -14.42 5.11 -16.38
C TRP A 234 -15.73 4.51 -16.91
N SER A 235 -16.53 3.92 -16.03
CA SER A 235 -17.86 3.40 -16.34
C SER A 235 -18.75 3.43 -15.10
N GLU A 236 -20.00 3.00 -15.21
CA GLU A 236 -20.92 2.90 -14.06
C GLU A 236 -20.38 1.99 -12.94
N THR A 237 -19.63 0.96 -13.31
CA THR A 237 -19.12 -0.05 -12.38
C THR A 237 -17.61 0.05 -12.12
N SER A 238 -16.88 0.85 -12.91
CA SER A 238 -15.43 0.97 -12.80
C SER A 238 -15.01 2.36 -12.35
N SER A 239 -14.39 2.43 -11.17
CA SER A 239 -13.80 3.64 -10.63
C SER A 239 -12.55 3.36 -9.80
N GLN A 240 -11.69 4.37 -9.67
CA GLN A 240 -10.50 4.33 -8.82
C GLN A 240 -10.29 5.71 -8.21
N ASP A 241 -9.83 5.73 -6.96
CA ASP A 241 -9.36 6.96 -6.34
C ASP A 241 -7.93 7.27 -6.78
N TYR A 242 -7.75 8.50 -7.25
CA TYR A 242 -6.45 9.09 -7.57
C TYR A 242 -6.02 9.97 -6.41
N MET A 243 -4.70 10.00 -6.19
CA MET A 243 -4.08 11.10 -5.46
C MET A 243 -4.33 12.39 -6.25
N PHE A 244 -4.64 13.49 -5.55
CA PHE A 244 -4.90 14.78 -6.19
C PHE A 244 -4.32 15.93 -5.38
N LEU A 245 -3.73 16.91 -6.06
CA LEU A 245 -3.33 18.19 -5.45
C LEU A 245 -3.55 19.31 -6.46
N LEU A 246 -4.36 20.29 -6.12
CA LEU A 246 -4.47 21.54 -6.88
C LEU A 246 -3.48 22.57 -6.31
N ASP A 247 -2.44 22.90 -7.08
CA ASP A 247 -1.44 23.90 -6.75
C ASP A 247 -1.75 25.23 -7.45
N GLY A 248 -2.50 26.08 -6.75
CA GLY A 248 -3.01 27.33 -7.29
C GLY A 248 -4.08 27.14 -8.37
N LYS A 249 -4.11 28.02 -9.38
CA LYS A 249 -5.12 27.99 -10.46
C LYS A 249 -4.64 27.38 -11.77
N LYS A 250 -3.35 27.07 -11.86
CA LYS A 250 -2.64 26.74 -13.11
C LYS A 250 -2.00 25.36 -13.11
N VAL A 251 -1.82 24.73 -11.95
CA VAL A 251 -1.16 23.44 -11.85
C VAL A 251 -1.99 22.52 -10.97
N PHE A 252 -2.14 21.27 -11.39
CA PHE A 252 -2.54 20.21 -10.47
C PHE A 252 -1.67 18.98 -10.67
N TYR A 253 -1.66 18.11 -9.67
CA TYR A 253 -1.00 16.81 -9.68
C TYR A 253 -2.05 15.73 -9.52
N ALA A 254 -2.02 14.70 -10.37
CA ALA A 254 -2.90 13.54 -10.26
C ALA A 254 -2.22 12.25 -10.75
N GLY A 255 -2.49 11.13 -10.08
CA GLY A 255 -2.02 9.82 -10.51
C GLY A 255 -2.75 8.66 -9.85
N GLY A 256 -3.00 7.61 -10.65
CA GLY A 256 -3.59 6.35 -10.20
C GLY A 256 -2.54 5.42 -9.63
N ASN A 257 -2.92 4.61 -8.64
CA ASN A 257 -2.05 3.60 -8.01
C ASN A 257 -0.82 4.14 -7.27
N LEU A 258 -0.85 5.40 -6.85
CA LEU A 258 0.24 6.01 -6.12
C LEU A 258 -0.04 5.83 -4.63
N ALA A 259 0.62 4.85 -4.02
CA ALA A 259 0.76 4.76 -2.57
C ALA A 259 1.39 6.06 -2.07
N TYR A 260 0.52 7.01 -1.73
CA TYR A 260 0.82 8.33 -1.17
C TYR A 260 1.84 9.14 -2.00
N GLY A 261 1.35 9.94 -2.95
CA GLY A 261 2.20 10.80 -3.79
C GLY A 261 2.26 12.26 -3.34
N VAL A 262 1.40 12.67 -2.40
CA VAL A 262 1.33 14.06 -1.90
C VAL A 262 1.16 14.04 -0.40
N PHE A 263 1.98 14.83 0.28
CA PHE A 263 2.05 14.87 1.73
C PHE A 263 1.95 16.31 2.24
N PRO A 264 1.02 16.61 3.15
CA PRO A 264 0.97 17.93 3.78
C PRO A 264 2.20 18.12 4.66
N MET A 265 2.84 19.28 4.55
CA MET A 265 3.81 19.74 5.54
C MET A 265 3.06 20.57 6.58
N ALA A 266 2.93 20.05 7.81
CA ALA A 266 2.36 20.84 8.90
C ALA A 266 3.23 22.08 9.18
N SER A 267 4.54 21.91 9.09
CA SER A 267 5.52 22.99 9.00
C SER A 267 6.76 22.50 8.22
N PRO A 268 7.69 23.40 7.81
CA PRO A 268 8.96 22.99 7.25
C PRO A 268 9.83 22.14 8.20
N ASP A 269 9.56 22.23 9.50
CA ASP A 269 10.33 21.56 10.55
C ASP A 269 9.65 20.31 11.09
N ALA A 270 8.41 20.00 10.69
CA ALA A 270 7.67 18.83 11.17
C ALA A 270 6.66 18.32 10.12
N PHE A 271 6.87 17.12 9.62
CA PHE A 271 5.97 16.45 8.66
C PHE A 271 6.24 14.95 8.55
N VAL A 272 5.32 14.23 7.91
CA VAL A 272 5.44 12.80 7.62
C VAL A 272 5.23 12.56 6.12
N VAL A 273 6.08 11.72 5.52
CA VAL A 273 5.91 11.24 4.14
C VAL A 273 5.96 9.72 4.08
N SER A 274 5.36 9.13 3.05
CA SER A 274 5.49 7.69 2.75
C SER A 274 6.47 7.47 1.59
N ALA A 275 7.21 6.39 1.68
CA ALA A 275 8.27 5.95 0.79
C ALA A 275 8.09 4.46 0.46
N PHE A 276 6.98 4.10 -0.21
CA PHE A 276 6.65 2.72 -0.61
C PHE A 276 6.55 1.73 0.56
N GLY A 277 5.67 2.01 1.51
CA GLY A 277 5.47 1.16 2.69
C GLY A 277 6.34 1.56 3.88
N ASP A 278 7.33 2.43 3.67
CA ASP A 278 8.08 3.07 4.75
C ASP A 278 7.53 4.48 5.02
N TYR A 279 7.59 4.93 6.26
CA TYR A 279 7.04 6.21 6.73
C TYR A 279 8.17 7.03 7.36
N VAL A 280 8.43 8.19 6.80
CA VAL A 280 9.52 9.08 7.21
C VAL A 280 8.93 10.20 8.05
N PHE A 281 9.29 10.21 9.33
CA PHE A 281 8.96 11.24 10.30
C PHE A 281 10.13 12.22 10.39
N PHE A 282 9.89 13.45 9.96
CA PHE A 282 10.86 14.52 10.06
C PHE A 282 10.43 15.49 11.16
N GLU A 283 11.30 15.75 12.13
CA GLU A 283 11.08 16.75 13.16
C GLU A 283 12.38 17.46 13.54
N LYS A 284 12.44 18.79 13.36
CA LYS A 284 13.56 19.66 13.76
C LYS A 284 14.93 19.14 13.29
N GLY A 285 14.99 18.67 12.05
CA GLY A 285 16.21 18.13 11.44
C GLY A 285 16.51 16.66 11.78
N LYS A 286 15.77 16.06 12.72
CA LYS A 286 15.85 14.61 12.99
C LYS A 286 14.97 13.88 11.99
N CYS A 287 15.43 12.72 11.55
CA CYS A 287 14.68 11.87 10.64
C CYS A 287 14.63 10.45 11.15
N GLN A 288 13.41 9.95 11.31
CA GLN A 288 13.14 8.58 11.70
C GLN A 288 12.29 7.93 10.61
N VAL A 289 12.62 6.69 10.28
CA VAL A 289 11.90 5.92 9.27
C VAL A 289 11.29 4.70 9.93
N VAL A 290 10.01 4.47 9.68
CA VAL A 290 9.25 3.34 10.22
C VAL A 290 8.69 2.52 9.06
N SER A 291 9.02 1.24 8.94
CA SER A 291 8.41 0.37 7.93
C SER A 291 6.96 0.02 8.29
N ASP A 292 6.18 -0.41 7.30
CA ASP A 292 4.86 -0.99 7.53
C ASP A 292 4.91 -2.31 8.31
N THR A 293 6.07 -2.92 8.46
CA THR A 293 6.30 -4.07 9.36
C THR A 293 6.68 -3.65 10.77
N GLY A 294 6.66 -2.35 11.09
CA GLY A 294 6.92 -1.80 12.43
C GLY A 294 8.40 -1.65 12.80
N TRP A 295 9.30 -1.74 11.82
CA TRP A 295 10.72 -1.54 12.05
C TRP A 295 11.07 -0.05 12.06
N ILE A 296 11.80 0.40 13.07
CA ILE A 296 12.30 1.77 13.17
C ILE A 296 13.79 1.83 12.79
N ALA A 297 14.16 2.80 11.96
CA ALA A 297 15.53 3.13 11.61
C ALA A 297 15.77 4.65 11.65
N GLU A 298 17.03 5.05 11.81
CA GLU A 298 17.43 6.43 11.62
C GLU A 298 17.57 6.75 10.13
N GLY A 299 17.05 7.90 9.72
CA GLY A 299 17.18 8.42 8.37
C GLY A 299 18.10 9.64 8.32
N LYS A 300 18.72 9.86 7.15
CA LYS A 300 19.42 11.10 6.81
C LYS A 300 18.52 11.91 5.90
N CYS A 301 18.02 13.04 6.41
CA CYS A 301 17.10 13.89 5.69
C CYS A 301 17.70 15.27 5.45
N LYS A 302 17.47 15.82 4.26
CA LYS A 302 17.94 17.15 3.90
C LYS A 302 17.04 17.81 2.87
N PHE A 303 16.98 19.13 2.93
CA PHE A 303 16.46 19.93 1.84
C PHE A 303 17.60 20.35 0.91
N GLU A 304 17.40 20.28 -0.39
CA GLU A 304 18.36 20.74 -1.39
C GLU A 304 17.69 21.51 -2.53
N LYS A 305 18.44 22.41 -3.18
CA LYS A 305 17.99 23.08 -4.39
C LYS A 305 18.35 22.23 -5.60
N ALA A 306 17.36 21.93 -6.44
CA ALA A 306 17.51 21.27 -7.73
C ALA A 306 17.07 22.19 -8.87
N LYS A 307 17.35 21.79 -10.12
CA LYS A 307 16.93 22.54 -11.31
C LYS A 307 15.41 22.71 -11.40
N THR A 308 14.65 21.77 -10.85
CA THR A 308 13.19 21.70 -10.89
C THR A 308 12.52 22.33 -9.68
N GLY A 309 13.28 22.80 -8.69
CA GLY A 309 12.75 23.39 -7.45
C GLY A 309 13.51 22.94 -6.21
N LYS A 310 12.89 23.12 -5.03
CA LYS A 310 13.42 22.61 -3.77
C LYS A 310 13.00 21.14 -3.61
N LEU A 311 13.94 20.28 -3.24
CA LEU A 311 13.70 18.86 -2.95
C LEU A 311 13.88 18.60 -1.45
N PHE A 312 13.12 17.64 -0.94
CA PHE A 312 13.40 16.94 0.30
C PHE A 312 13.92 15.55 -0.04
N MET A 313 15.11 15.23 0.45
CA MET A 313 15.78 13.96 0.22
C MET A 313 15.81 13.17 1.53
N VAL A 314 15.59 11.87 1.44
CA VAL A 314 15.75 10.94 2.55
C VAL A 314 16.59 9.75 2.11
N GLU A 315 17.55 9.39 2.95
CA GLU A 315 18.39 8.19 2.81
C GLU A 315 18.34 7.39 4.11
N TYR A 316 18.09 6.08 4.04
CA TYR A 316 17.99 5.22 5.23
C TYR A 316 18.35 3.77 4.88
N GLU A 317 18.57 2.99 5.92
CA GLU A 317 18.89 1.57 5.85
C GLU A 317 18.20 0.87 7.02
N PHE A 318 17.55 -0.26 6.76
CA PHE A 318 17.03 -1.11 7.82
C PHE A 318 18.06 -2.20 8.15
N PRO A 319 18.59 -2.28 9.39
CA PRO A 319 19.67 -3.18 9.76
C PRO A 319 19.43 -4.67 9.42
N GLY A 320 20.08 -5.18 8.38
CA GLY A 320 19.91 -6.58 7.97
C GLY A 320 19.05 -6.75 6.74
N LYS A 321 18.29 -5.73 6.29
CA LYS A 321 17.64 -5.76 4.97
C LYS A 321 18.72 -5.75 3.89
N LEU A 322 18.77 -6.77 3.05
CA LEU A 322 19.75 -6.87 1.98
C LEU A 322 19.17 -6.49 0.61
N ASP A 323 20.01 -5.92 -0.25
CA ASP A 323 19.70 -5.70 -1.66
C ASP A 323 19.87 -7.00 -2.47
N LEU A 324 19.60 -6.94 -3.77
CA LEU A 324 19.73 -8.08 -4.68
C LEU A 324 21.16 -8.63 -4.79
N THR A 325 22.16 -7.91 -4.27
CA THR A 325 23.56 -8.32 -4.22
C THR A 325 23.99 -8.85 -2.85
N GLY A 326 23.06 -8.95 -1.90
CA GLY A 326 23.34 -9.39 -0.53
C GLY A 326 24.03 -8.31 0.32
N LYS A 327 24.05 -7.04 -0.11
CA LYS A 327 24.60 -5.92 0.67
C LYS A 327 23.49 -5.19 1.40
N PRO A 328 23.77 -4.44 2.49
CA PRO A 328 22.75 -3.66 3.16
C PRO A 328 22.01 -2.72 2.19
N ALA A 329 20.67 -2.84 2.17
CA ALA A 329 19.81 -2.14 1.25
C ALA A 329 19.68 -0.66 1.64
N LYS A 330 20.48 0.18 0.97
CA LYS A 330 20.37 1.63 1.11
C LYS A 330 19.20 2.16 0.29
N MET A 331 18.23 2.72 0.97
CA MET A 331 17.07 3.34 0.36
C MET A 331 17.32 4.83 0.19
N LYS A 332 16.96 5.36 -0.98
CA LYS A 332 17.02 6.78 -1.28
C LYS A 332 15.73 7.22 -1.96
N ARG A 333 15.13 8.30 -1.48
CA ARG A 333 13.92 8.89 -2.05
C ARG A 333 14.03 10.41 -2.11
N SER A 334 13.30 10.98 -3.06
CA SER A 334 13.20 12.42 -3.25
C SER A 334 11.75 12.86 -3.36
N PHE A 335 11.46 14.04 -2.81
CA PHE A 335 10.15 14.65 -2.86
C PHE A 335 10.32 16.11 -3.27
N VAL A 336 9.52 16.55 -4.25
CA VAL A 336 9.46 17.94 -4.70
C VAL A 336 8.63 18.76 -3.72
N VAL A 337 9.18 19.88 -3.26
CA VAL A 337 8.44 20.85 -2.44
C VAL A 337 7.52 21.67 -3.35
N ALA A 338 6.21 21.52 -3.19
CA ALA A 338 5.17 22.27 -3.89
C ALA A 338 4.31 23.04 -2.88
N GLY A 339 4.66 24.30 -2.63
CA GLY A 339 4.01 25.13 -1.62
C GLY A 339 4.13 24.51 -0.22
N LYS A 340 2.99 24.14 0.37
CA LYS A 340 2.90 23.47 1.69
C LYS A 340 2.87 21.94 1.61
N PHE A 341 3.23 21.38 0.47
CA PHE A 341 3.19 19.93 0.23
C PHE A 341 4.55 19.40 -0.22
N LEU A 342 4.78 18.12 0.07
CA LEU A 342 5.81 17.30 -0.57
C LEU A 342 5.13 16.39 -1.57
N VAL A 343 5.63 16.40 -2.80
CA VAL A 343 5.11 15.59 -3.91
C VAL A 343 6.19 14.58 -4.28
N ASP A 344 5.84 13.30 -4.34
CA ASP A 344 6.71 12.25 -4.85
C ASP A 344 7.29 12.65 -6.22
N ASP A 345 8.57 12.40 -6.45
CA ASP A 345 9.27 12.87 -7.65
C ASP A 345 8.64 12.33 -8.94
N PHE A 346 8.23 11.07 -8.94
CA PHE A 346 7.54 10.46 -10.06
C PHE A 346 6.18 11.12 -10.29
N LEU A 347 5.40 11.41 -9.24
CA LEU A 347 4.15 12.17 -9.40
C LEU A 347 4.42 13.60 -9.92
N ALA A 348 5.47 14.25 -9.45
CA ALA A 348 5.84 15.60 -9.88
C ALA A 348 6.26 15.66 -11.36
N GLU A 349 6.81 14.58 -11.90
CA GLU A 349 7.17 14.45 -13.32
C GLU A 349 6.03 13.92 -14.19
N ALA A 350 5.42 12.80 -13.81
CA ALA A 350 4.48 12.05 -14.63
C ALA A 350 3.02 12.46 -14.41
N GLY A 351 2.68 13.03 -13.25
CA GLY A 351 1.31 13.38 -12.88
C GLY A 351 1.05 14.87 -12.81
N LYS A 352 1.99 15.73 -13.20
CA LYS A 352 1.81 17.19 -13.22
C LYS A 352 1.06 17.64 -14.47
N TYR A 353 -0.05 18.33 -14.28
CA TYR A 353 -0.85 18.95 -15.32
C TYR A 353 -0.81 20.47 -15.20
N VAL A 354 -0.58 21.16 -16.32
CA VAL A 354 -0.53 22.62 -16.40
C VAL A 354 -1.69 23.11 -17.26
N ARG A 355 -2.41 24.11 -16.78
CA ARG A 355 -3.53 24.72 -17.48
C ARG A 355 -3.03 25.44 -18.74
N LYS A 356 -3.73 25.24 -19.85
CA LYS A 356 -3.51 25.98 -21.11
C LYS A 356 -4.31 27.27 -21.17
#